data_AF-A0AAW1N1Y9-F1
#
_entry.id   AF-A0AAW1N1Y9-F1
#
_cell.length_a   1.000
_cell.length_b   1.000
_cell.length_c   1.000
_cell.angle_alpha   90.00
_cell.angle_beta   90.00
_cell.angle_gamma   90.00
#
_symmetry.space_group_name_H-M   'P 1'
#
loop_
_entity.id
_entity.type
_entity.pdbx_description
1 polymer ?
#
loop_
_entity_poly.entity_id
_entity_poly.type
_entity_poly.pdbx_seq_one_letter_code
_entity_poly.pdbx_strand_id
1 'polypeptide(L)'
;MEELRKKRYGRKNPAFDGSKNLYSSTPLFESDEISDKIKIQLERDEKEYKVTLKLVSQLDLTVLRNSAQFARQTSILDMNSPSTPLQCLNVILTNVPAFSYERIGRSFFTPPARQYKLGDGCVLYHGFSQAAIVKWKPFVNIDVAHKAFTERIHMLDLLREMCPNAIEKGIQPWEIKLLPNEFICLIY
;
A
#
# COMPACT_ATOMS: atom_id res chain seq x y z
N MET A 1 10.29 -3.63 -7.60
CA MET A 1 10.96 -4.74 -6.90
C MET A 1 10.75 -6.09 -7.56
N GLU A 2 9.55 -6.41 -8.02
CA GLU A 2 9.26 -7.72 -8.64
C GLU A 2 10.14 -8.02 -9.87
N GLU A 3 10.39 -7.05 -10.75
CA GLU A 3 11.30 -7.24 -11.89
C GLU A 3 12.76 -7.50 -11.47
N LEU A 4 13.23 -6.87 -10.38
CA LEU A 4 14.55 -7.16 -9.82
C LEU A 4 14.61 -8.59 -9.26
N ARG A 5 13.54 -9.04 -8.58
CA ARG A 5 13.40 -10.39 -8.04
C ARG A 5 13.48 -11.43 -9.14
N LYS A 6 12.73 -11.25 -10.23
CA LYS A 6 12.76 -12.14 -11.41
C LYS A 6 14.16 -12.19 -12.04
N LYS A 7 14.82 -11.04 -12.18
CA LYS A 7 16.15 -10.93 -12.80
C LYS A 7 17.27 -11.60 -12.00
N ARG A 8 17.27 -11.44 -10.67
CA ARG A 8 18.43 -11.81 -9.81
C ARG A 8 18.18 -12.96 -8.84
N TYR A 9 16.94 -13.11 -8.38
CA TYR A 9 16.66 -13.86 -7.16
C TYR A 9 15.73 -15.06 -7.38
N GLY A 10 15.17 -15.24 -8.58
CA GLY A 10 14.48 -16.45 -9.01
C GLY A 10 13.37 -16.89 -8.04
N ARG A 11 13.64 -17.94 -7.24
CA ARG A 11 12.71 -18.48 -6.22
C ARG A 11 12.81 -17.84 -4.84
N LYS A 12 13.80 -16.96 -4.60
CA LYS A 12 13.87 -16.18 -3.34
C LYS A 12 12.81 -15.08 -3.39
N ASN A 13 12.02 -14.99 -2.33
CA ASN A 13 10.88 -14.07 -2.22
C ASN A 13 11.11 -13.07 -1.08
N PRO A 14 11.98 -12.06 -1.27
CA PRO A 14 12.14 -11.03 -0.27
C PRO A 14 10.87 -10.19 -0.14
N ALA A 15 10.56 -9.77 1.08
CA ALA A 15 9.39 -8.94 1.39
C ALA A 15 9.76 -7.46 1.34
N PHE A 16 9.01 -6.68 0.56
CA PHE A 16 9.26 -5.26 0.33
C PHE A 16 8.13 -4.42 0.91
N ASP A 17 8.48 -3.31 1.56
CA ASP A 17 7.50 -2.43 2.20
C ASP A 17 6.79 -1.46 1.23
N GLY A 18 7.18 -1.47 -0.05
CA GLY A 18 6.69 -0.53 -1.06
C GLY A 18 7.52 0.75 -1.18
N SER A 19 8.54 0.93 -0.33
CA SER A 19 9.38 2.14 -0.30
C SER A 19 10.87 1.80 -0.32
N LYS A 20 11.49 1.55 0.83
CA LYS A 20 12.95 1.46 0.97
C LYS A 20 13.43 0.22 1.73
N ASN A 21 12.54 -0.49 2.42
CA ASN A 21 12.92 -1.60 3.28
C ASN A 21 12.60 -2.93 2.60
N LEU A 22 13.62 -3.77 2.48
CA LEU A 22 13.53 -5.10 1.90
C LEU A 22 14.06 -6.11 2.91
N TYR A 23 13.27 -7.14 3.21
CA TYR A 23 13.63 -8.21 4.14
C TYR A 23 13.77 -9.52 3.39
N SER A 24 14.79 -10.31 3.74
CA SER A 24 15.02 -11.63 3.16
C SER A 24 15.42 -12.60 4.26
N SER A 25 14.97 -13.85 4.17
CA SER A 25 15.38 -14.92 5.09
C SER A 25 16.80 -15.43 4.82
N THR A 26 17.35 -15.12 3.65
CA THR A 26 18.71 -15.51 3.24
C THR A 26 19.45 -14.31 2.66
N PRO A 27 20.79 -14.26 2.77
CA PRO A 27 21.57 -13.26 2.07
C PRO A 27 21.25 -13.25 0.57
N LEU A 28 20.97 -12.06 0.04
CA LEU A 28 20.65 -11.87 -1.38
C LEU A 28 21.91 -11.70 -2.23
N PHE A 29 23.00 -11.25 -1.64
CA PHE A 29 24.26 -10.94 -2.30
C PHE A 29 25.41 -11.13 -1.29
N GLU A 30 26.63 -11.36 -1.80
CA GLU A 30 27.83 -11.61 -0.99
C GLU A 30 28.53 -10.31 -0.56
N SER A 31 28.35 -9.23 -1.31
CA SER A 31 28.86 -7.89 -0.99
C SER A 31 27.95 -7.13 -0.01
N ASP A 32 28.32 -5.95 0.48
CA ASP A 32 27.39 -5.14 1.29
C ASP A 32 26.40 -4.33 0.44
N GLU A 33 26.67 -4.18 -0.87
CA GLU A 33 25.87 -3.37 -1.78
C GLU A 33 25.88 -3.95 -3.20
N ILE A 34 24.74 -3.84 -3.88
CA ILE A 34 24.58 -4.16 -5.30
C ILE A 34 23.68 -3.13 -5.97
N SER A 35 24.05 -2.71 -7.19
CA SER A 35 23.24 -1.87 -8.06
C SER A 35 22.83 -2.63 -9.31
N ASP A 36 21.59 -2.48 -9.74
CA ASP A 36 21.12 -3.02 -11.01
C ASP A 36 20.15 -2.07 -11.71
N LYS A 37 20.07 -2.17 -13.03
CA LYS A 37 19.09 -1.47 -13.84
C LYS A 37 17.94 -2.44 -14.17
N ILE A 38 16.73 -2.03 -13.85
CA ILE A 38 15.50 -2.74 -14.19
C ILE A 38 14.67 -1.88 -15.14
N LYS A 39 14.03 -2.54 -16.10
CA LYS A 39 13.09 -1.90 -17.00
C LYS A 39 11.68 -2.29 -16.59
N ILE A 40 10.79 -1.32 -16.51
CA ILE A 40 9.39 -1.53 -16.19
C ILE A 40 8.58 -1.06 -17.39
N GLN A 41 7.79 -1.99 -17.94
CA GLN A 41 6.84 -1.67 -18.99
C GLN A 41 5.62 -0.99 -18.38
N LEU A 42 5.38 0.25 -18.78
CA LEU A 42 4.15 0.99 -18.52
C LEU A 42 3.25 0.90 -19.76
N GLU A 43 1.98 1.28 -19.64
CA GLU A 43 0.99 1.12 -20.73
C GLU A 43 1.42 1.73 -22.07
N ARG A 44 2.25 2.79 -22.06
CA ARG A 44 2.68 3.50 -23.27
C ARG A 44 4.18 3.71 -23.40
N ASP A 45 4.96 3.41 -22.36
CA ASP A 45 6.39 3.69 -22.30
C ASP A 45 7.15 2.59 -21.56
N GLU A 46 8.42 2.41 -21.91
CA GLU A 46 9.37 1.62 -21.12
C GLU A 46 10.23 2.60 -20.28
N LYS A 47 10.23 2.43 -18.95
CA LYS A 47 11.09 3.24 -18.07
C LYS A 47 12.16 2.37 -17.43
N GLU A 48 13.40 2.83 -17.52
CA GLU A 48 14.54 2.23 -16.83
C GLU A 48 14.74 2.88 -15.46
N TYR A 49 14.92 2.05 -14.44
CA TYR A 49 15.20 2.45 -13.07
C TYR A 49 16.50 1.81 -12.61
N LYS A 50 17.38 2.63 -12.00
CA LYS A 50 18.52 2.11 -11.25
C LYS A 50 18.09 1.81 -9.82
N VAL A 51 18.15 0.55 -9.41
CA VAL A 51 17.85 0.08 -8.07
C VAL A 51 19.15 -0.30 -7.36
N THR A 52 19.33 0.19 -6.15
CA THR A 52 20.48 -0.14 -5.30
C THR A 52 19.98 -0.82 -4.04
N LEU A 53 20.50 -2.01 -3.77
CA LEU A 53 20.24 -2.74 -2.52
C LEU A 53 21.51 -2.71 -1.68
N LYS A 54 21.36 -2.30 -0.42
CA LYS A 54 22.45 -2.24 0.56
C LYS A 54 22.03 -3.01 1.80
N LEU A 55 22.92 -3.85 2.33
CA LEU A 55 22.72 -4.51 3.60
C LEU A 55 22.83 -3.45 4.71
N VAL A 56 21.73 -3.25 5.45
CA VAL A 56 21.67 -2.27 6.54
C VAL A 56 21.84 -2.94 7.90
N SER A 57 21.20 -4.08 8.12
CA SER A 57 21.28 -4.82 9.37
C SER A 57 20.88 -6.29 9.18
N GLN A 58 21.32 -7.12 10.12
CA GLN A 58 20.82 -8.48 10.29
C GLN A 58 19.91 -8.50 11.52
N LEU A 59 18.68 -8.99 11.35
CA LEU A 59 17.69 -9.05 12.42
C LEU A 59 17.69 -10.44 13.05
N ASP A 60 17.87 -10.49 14.37
CA ASP A 60 17.63 -11.70 15.15
C ASP A 60 16.15 -11.81 15.53
N LEU A 61 15.45 -12.76 14.92
CA LEU A 61 14.04 -13.04 15.23
C LEU A 61 13.87 -13.94 16.46
N THR A 62 14.94 -14.53 17.02
CA THR A 62 14.85 -15.40 18.20
C THR A 62 14.40 -14.63 19.44
N VAL A 63 14.60 -13.31 19.48
CA VAL A 63 14.09 -12.42 20.53
C VAL A 63 12.57 -12.50 20.68
N LEU A 64 11.85 -12.85 19.60
CA LEU A 64 10.39 -13.03 19.63
C LEU A 64 9.95 -14.30 20.37
N ARG A 65 10.85 -15.26 20.63
CA ARG A 65 10.56 -16.41 21.50
C ARG A 65 10.31 -15.97 22.95
N ASN A 66 10.99 -14.90 23.38
CA ASN A 66 10.78 -14.24 24.67
C ASN A 66 9.91 -12.98 24.48
N SER A 67 8.83 -13.11 23.71
CA SER A 67 7.92 -12.02 23.32
C SER A 67 7.42 -11.16 24.48
N ALA A 68 7.14 -11.77 25.64
CA ALA A 68 6.68 -11.02 26.82
C ALA A 68 7.72 -10.00 27.31
N GLN A 69 9.01 -10.36 27.28
CA GLN A 69 10.09 -9.48 27.66
C GLN A 69 10.33 -8.42 26.58
N PHE A 70 10.36 -8.84 25.32
CA PHE A 70 10.46 -7.94 24.17
C PHE A 70 9.39 -6.83 24.20
N ALA A 71 8.14 -7.20 24.45
CA ALA A 71 7.02 -6.26 24.52
C ALA A 71 7.12 -5.25 25.69
N ARG A 72 7.77 -5.63 26.79
CA ARG A 72 7.98 -4.75 27.96
C ARG A 72 9.14 -3.78 27.76
N GLN A 73 10.18 -4.20 27.04
CA GLN A 73 11.43 -3.44 26.87
C GLN A 73 11.41 -2.52 25.64
N THR A 74 10.53 -2.77 24.69
CA THR A 74 10.52 -2.07 23.40
C THR A 74 9.48 -0.95 23.41
N SER A 75 9.89 0.29 23.15
CA SER A 75 8.96 1.41 23.08
C SER A 75 8.16 1.41 21.76
N ILE A 76 7.06 2.15 21.71
CA ILE A 76 6.24 2.29 20.49
C ILE A 76 7.05 2.90 19.33
N LEU A 77 8.00 3.78 19.62
CA LEU A 77 8.87 4.39 18.60
C LEU A 77 9.83 3.35 18.01
N ASP A 78 10.38 2.49 18.86
CA ASP A 78 11.28 1.40 18.43
C ASP A 78 10.54 0.38 17.56
N MET A 79 9.24 0.15 17.83
CA MET A 79 8.41 -0.78 17.06
C MET A 79 8.25 -0.42 15.57
N ASN A 80 8.41 0.86 15.21
CA ASN A 80 8.33 1.31 13.82
C ASN A 80 9.70 1.40 13.13
N SER A 81 10.80 1.11 13.83
CA SER A 81 12.12 1.09 13.22
C SER A 81 12.23 -0.04 12.19
N PRO A 82 12.82 0.20 11.00
CA PRO A 82 13.09 -0.86 10.02
C PRO A 82 13.92 -2.02 10.57
N SER A 83 14.76 -1.77 11.57
CA SER A 83 15.61 -2.79 12.18
C SER A 83 14.90 -3.62 13.26
N THR A 84 13.61 -3.42 13.48
CA THR A 84 12.86 -4.12 14.53
C THR A 84 12.20 -5.39 14.01
N PRO A 85 12.25 -6.51 14.75
CA PRO A 85 11.58 -7.76 14.39
C PRO A 85 10.07 -7.59 14.08
N LEU A 86 9.38 -6.72 14.82
CA LEU A 86 7.97 -6.44 14.58
C LEU A 86 7.73 -5.77 13.21
N GLN A 87 8.59 -4.82 12.81
CA GLN A 87 8.47 -4.16 11.51
C GLN A 87 8.75 -5.15 10.37
N CYS A 88 9.74 -6.03 10.53
CA CYS A 88 9.99 -7.13 9.60
C CYS A 88 8.75 -8.03 9.41
N LEU A 89 8.11 -8.45 10.52
CA LEU A 89 6.87 -9.23 10.47
C LEU A 89 5.74 -8.48 9.75
N ASN A 90 5.56 -7.19 10.04
CA ASN A 90 4.56 -6.37 9.36
C ASN A 90 4.82 -6.31 7.84
N VAL A 91 6.06 -6.13 7.40
CA VAL A 91 6.38 -6.10 5.97
C VAL A 91 6.13 -7.45 5.32
N ILE A 92 6.50 -8.56 5.97
CA ILE A 92 6.21 -9.91 5.47
C ILE A 92 4.70 -10.16 5.32
N LEU A 93 3.90 -9.84 6.35
CA LEU A 93 2.45 -10.03 6.34
C LEU A 93 1.75 -9.17 5.30
N THR A 94 2.29 -7.98 5.03
CA THR A 94 1.72 -7.04 4.05
C THR A 94 2.19 -7.27 2.62
N ASN A 95 3.28 -8.02 2.42
CA ASN A 95 3.88 -8.22 1.10
C ASN A 95 2.92 -8.91 0.12
N VAL A 96 2.25 -9.99 0.54
CA VAL A 96 1.34 -10.73 -0.35
C VAL A 96 0.08 -9.92 -0.68
N PRO A 97 -0.66 -9.36 0.30
CA PRO A 97 -1.84 -8.56 0.00
C PRO A 97 -1.54 -7.30 -0.82
N ALA A 98 -0.34 -6.73 -0.70
CA ALA A 98 0.05 -5.56 -1.49
C ALA A 98 0.09 -5.81 -3.01
N PHE A 99 0.09 -7.07 -3.48
CA PHE A 99 0.01 -7.39 -4.91
C PHE A 99 -1.42 -7.44 -5.46
N SER A 100 -2.41 -7.65 -4.60
CA SER A 100 -3.79 -7.94 -5.04
C SER A 100 -4.85 -6.99 -4.47
N TYR A 101 -4.48 -6.18 -3.47
CA TYR A 101 -5.37 -5.27 -2.76
C TYR A 101 -4.85 -3.85 -2.79
N GLU A 102 -5.77 -2.89 -2.79
CA GLU A 102 -5.47 -1.48 -2.57
C GLU A 102 -5.15 -1.25 -1.10
N ARG A 103 -3.92 -0.81 -0.82
CA ARG A 103 -3.44 -0.59 0.54
C ARG A 103 -3.67 0.86 0.97
N ILE A 104 -4.40 1.04 2.07
CA ILE A 104 -4.58 2.35 2.73
C ILE A 104 -4.22 2.19 4.21
N GLY A 105 -3.08 2.76 4.60
CA GLY A 105 -2.52 2.56 5.93
C GLY A 105 -2.16 1.10 6.19
N ARG A 106 -2.87 0.48 7.15
CA ARG A 106 -2.75 -0.96 7.52
C ARG A 106 -3.89 -1.81 6.98
N SER A 107 -4.79 -1.21 6.20
CA SER A 107 -5.95 -1.86 5.63
C SER A 107 -5.76 -2.15 4.15
N PHE A 108 -6.37 -3.24 3.70
CA PHE A 108 -6.31 -3.77 2.35
C PHE A 108 -7.74 -3.91 1.84
N PHE A 109 -8.01 -3.33 0.68
CA PHE A 109 -9.35 -3.26 0.11
C PHE A 109 -9.36 -3.84 -1.30
N THR A 110 -10.48 -4.44 -1.68
CA THR A 110 -10.74 -4.89 -3.05
C THR A 110 -12.10 -4.40 -3.50
N PRO A 111 -12.26 -4.13 -4.81
CA PRO A 111 -13.57 -3.89 -5.39
C PRO A 111 -14.53 -5.04 -5.02
N PRO A 112 -15.73 -4.76 -4.53
CA PRO A 112 -16.68 -5.81 -4.18
C PRO A 112 -17.22 -6.48 -5.45
N ALA A 113 -17.56 -7.78 -5.37
CA ALA A 113 -18.18 -8.51 -6.49
C ALA A 113 -19.51 -7.88 -6.93
N ARG A 114 -20.25 -7.32 -5.97
CA ARG A 114 -21.41 -6.46 -6.20
C ARG A 114 -21.08 -5.06 -5.71
N GLN A 115 -21.18 -4.06 -6.60
CA GLN A 115 -20.97 -2.68 -6.20
C GLN A 115 -22.09 -2.20 -5.26
N TYR A 116 -21.69 -1.71 -4.09
CA TYR A 116 -22.57 -1.03 -3.15
C TYR A 116 -22.37 0.48 -3.33
N LYS A 117 -23.22 1.11 -4.15
CA LYS A 117 -23.19 2.55 -4.36
C LYS A 117 -23.56 3.27 -3.07
N LEU A 118 -22.74 4.26 -2.70
CA LEU A 118 -22.96 5.12 -1.54
C LEU A 118 -23.60 6.47 -1.93
N GLY A 119 -23.64 6.81 -3.22
CA GLY A 119 -24.01 8.14 -3.69
C GLY A 119 -22.78 8.96 -4.10
N ASP A 120 -22.99 10.07 -4.82
CA ASP A 120 -21.97 11.08 -5.15
C ASP A 120 -20.68 10.49 -5.75
N GLY A 121 -20.79 9.53 -6.67
CA GLY A 121 -19.64 8.87 -7.27
C GLY A 121 -18.81 8.01 -6.31
N CYS A 122 -19.38 7.60 -5.19
CA CYS A 122 -18.72 6.75 -4.21
C CYS A 122 -19.32 5.34 -4.18
N VAL A 123 -18.45 4.34 -4.01
CA VAL A 123 -18.79 2.94 -3.80
C VAL A 123 -18.10 2.40 -2.55
N LEU A 124 -18.75 1.50 -1.83
CA LEU A 124 -18.17 0.86 -0.66
C LEU A 124 -17.28 -0.30 -1.08
N TYR A 125 -16.03 -0.30 -0.62
CA TYR A 125 -15.15 -1.47 -0.69
C TYR A 125 -15.08 -2.13 0.68
N HIS A 126 -15.11 -3.46 0.65
CA HIS A 126 -14.80 -4.29 1.80
C HIS A 126 -13.32 -4.61 1.80
N GLY A 127 -12.80 -4.82 3.00
CA GLY A 127 -11.40 -5.10 3.20
C GLY A 127 -11.13 -5.61 4.60
N PHE A 128 -9.86 -5.61 4.97
CA PHE A 128 -9.41 -5.97 6.30
C PHE A 128 -8.24 -5.11 6.72
N SER A 129 -8.16 -4.80 8.01
CA SER A 129 -6.96 -4.26 8.64
C SER A 129 -6.14 -5.42 9.19
N GLN A 130 -4.81 -5.37 9.03
CA GLN A 130 -3.93 -6.32 9.68
C GLN A 130 -2.67 -5.69 10.26
N ALA A 131 -2.22 -6.22 11.39
CA ALA A 131 -0.94 -5.84 11.99
C ALA A 131 -0.38 -7.00 12.81
N ALA A 132 0.93 -7.22 12.74
CA ALA A 132 1.63 -8.01 13.75
C ALA A 132 1.57 -7.25 15.09
N ILE A 133 1.36 -7.99 16.18
CA ILE A 133 1.42 -7.48 17.55
C ILE A 133 2.21 -8.49 18.38
N VAL A 134 3.12 -8.00 19.22
CA VAL A 134 3.83 -8.85 20.19
C VAL A 134 3.33 -8.49 21.58
N LYS A 135 2.74 -9.48 22.27
CA LYS A 135 2.38 -9.39 23.69
C LYS A 135 3.17 -10.47 24.43
N TRP A 136 2.50 -11.31 25.22
CA TRP A 136 3.11 -12.52 25.78
C TRP A 136 3.49 -13.55 24.70
N LYS A 137 2.84 -13.52 23.54
CA LYS A 137 3.18 -14.20 22.27
C LYS A 137 3.02 -13.26 21.09
N PRO A 138 3.61 -13.56 19.91
CA PRO A 138 3.28 -12.88 18.66
C PRO A 138 1.88 -13.27 18.20
N PHE A 139 1.11 -12.27 17.76
CA PHE A 139 -0.23 -12.41 17.19
C PHE A 139 -0.33 -11.60 15.89
N VAL A 140 -1.27 -11.98 15.05
CA VAL A 140 -1.74 -11.13 13.96
C VAL A 140 -3.10 -10.60 14.38
N ASN A 141 -3.21 -9.28 14.55
CA ASN A 141 -4.50 -8.62 14.73
C ASN A 141 -5.12 -8.43 13.37
N ILE A 142 -6.33 -8.96 13.17
CA ILE A 142 -7.10 -8.85 11.94
C ILE A 142 -8.47 -8.30 12.29
N ASP A 143 -8.90 -7.27 11.56
CA ASP A 143 -10.23 -6.69 11.71
C ASP A 143 -10.86 -6.44 10.34
N VAL A 144 -12.18 -6.45 10.27
CA VAL A 144 -12.92 -6.13 9.05
C VAL A 144 -12.85 -4.63 8.82
N ALA A 145 -12.61 -4.21 7.58
CA ALA A 145 -12.57 -2.81 7.19
C ALA A 145 -13.57 -2.52 6.07
N HIS A 146 -14.12 -1.31 6.11
CA HIS A 146 -15.03 -0.76 5.11
C HIS A 146 -14.56 0.64 4.77
N LYS A 147 -14.49 0.98 3.48
CA LYS A 147 -14.10 2.33 3.06
C LYS A 147 -14.79 2.70 1.75
N ALA A 148 -15.14 3.97 1.62
CA ALA A 148 -15.59 4.54 0.36
C ALA A 148 -14.39 4.69 -0.61
N PHE A 149 -14.62 4.28 -1.85
CA PHE A 149 -13.72 4.48 -2.99
C PHE A 149 -14.48 5.19 -4.11
N THR A 150 -13.73 5.83 -5.01
CA THR A 150 -14.30 6.44 -6.21
C THR A 150 -14.91 5.36 -7.10
N GLU A 151 -16.15 5.58 -7.50
CA GLU A 151 -16.83 4.74 -8.49
C GLU A 151 -16.20 4.96 -9.86
N ARG A 152 -16.07 3.88 -10.63
CA ARG A 152 -15.83 3.98 -12.07
C ARG A 152 -17.14 4.37 -12.77
N ILE A 153 -17.45 5.66 -12.76
CA ILE A 153 -18.64 6.26 -13.35
C ILE A 153 -18.27 7.25 -14.46
N HIS A 154 -19.12 7.41 -15.48
CA HIS A 154 -18.93 8.46 -16.48
C HIS A 154 -19.09 9.85 -15.83
N MET A 155 -18.23 10.81 -16.18
CA MET A 155 -18.25 12.14 -15.56
C MET A 155 -19.62 12.85 -15.69
N LEU A 156 -20.34 12.64 -16.79
CA LEU A 156 -21.69 13.19 -16.95
C LEU A 156 -22.69 12.58 -15.97
N ASP A 157 -22.60 11.28 -15.70
CA ASP A 157 -23.48 10.61 -14.75
C ASP A 157 -23.12 10.99 -13.31
N LEU A 158 -21.84 11.19 -13.02
CA LEU A 158 -21.39 11.77 -11.74
C LEU A 158 -21.97 13.17 -11.52
N LEU A 159 -21.93 14.03 -12.53
CA LEU A 159 -22.51 15.37 -12.46
C LEU A 159 -24.03 15.34 -12.25
N ARG A 160 -24.73 14.37 -12.85
CA ARG A 160 -26.17 14.17 -12.61
C ARG A 160 -26.45 13.75 -11.17
N GLU A 161 -25.59 12.90 -10.61
CA GLU A 161 -25.72 12.42 -9.23
C GLU A 161 -25.45 13.53 -8.22
N MET A 162 -24.35 14.27 -8.39
CA MET A 162 -23.94 15.32 -7.46
C MET A 162 -24.72 16.63 -7.63
N CYS A 163 -25.17 16.94 -8.85
CA CYS A 163 -25.78 18.22 -9.21
C CYS A 163 -27.01 18.04 -10.12
N PRO A 164 -28.08 17.36 -9.66
CA PRO A 164 -29.23 17.01 -10.50
C PRO A 164 -29.90 18.23 -11.15
N ASN A 165 -29.91 19.37 -10.46
CA ASN A 165 -30.55 20.61 -10.94
C ASN A 165 -29.65 21.49 -11.84
N ALA A 166 -28.34 21.24 -11.90
CA ALA A 166 -27.39 22.09 -12.63
C ALA A 166 -27.38 21.76 -14.13
N ILE A 167 -27.66 20.52 -14.50
CA ILE A 167 -27.65 20.08 -15.90
C ILE A 167 -28.88 20.58 -16.65
N GLU A 168 -30.05 20.61 -16.00
CA GLU A 168 -31.30 21.12 -16.60
C GLU A 168 -31.28 22.64 -16.82
N LYS A 169 -30.61 23.38 -15.92
CA LYS A 169 -30.50 24.84 -16.02
C LYS A 169 -29.36 25.31 -16.94
N GLY A 170 -28.56 24.37 -17.45
CA GLY A 170 -27.27 24.65 -18.07
C GLY A 170 -26.27 25.14 -17.00
N ILE A 171 -25.10 24.50 -16.91
CA ILE A 171 -24.06 24.94 -15.98
C ILE A 171 -23.69 26.37 -16.33
N GLN A 172 -23.94 27.30 -15.41
CA GLN A 172 -23.73 28.71 -15.69
C GLN A 172 -22.23 29.02 -15.61
N PRO A 173 -21.68 29.91 -16.46
CA PRO A 173 -20.24 30.16 -16.51
C PRO A 173 -19.59 30.56 -15.18
N TRP A 174 -20.35 31.17 -14.26
CA TRP A 174 -19.87 31.56 -12.93
C TRP A 174 -19.83 30.41 -11.91
N GLU A 175 -20.48 29.27 -12.19
CA GLU A 175 -20.46 28.06 -11.36
C GLU A 175 -19.22 27.20 -11.64
N ILE A 176 -18.53 27.44 -12.76
CA ILE A 176 -17.28 26.77 -13.13
C ILE A 176 -16.11 27.67 -12.76
N LYS A 177 -15.54 27.50 -11.56
CA LYS A 177 -14.20 28.03 -11.29
C LYS A 177 -13.16 27.10 -11.92
N LEU A 178 -12.70 27.46 -13.12
CA LEU A 178 -11.46 26.92 -13.67
C LEU A 178 -10.31 27.37 -12.75
N LEU A 179 -9.75 26.43 -12.01
CA LEU A 179 -8.46 26.66 -11.38
C LEU A 179 -7.37 26.62 -12.47
N PRO A 180 -6.35 27.47 -12.39
CA PRO A 180 -5.24 27.41 -13.31
C PRO A 180 -4.51 26.07 -13.11
N ASN A 181 -4.52 25.26 -14.18
CA ASN A 181 -3.89 23.94 -14.37
C ASN A 181 -4.77 22.71 -14.05
N GLU A 182 -5.37 22.16 -15.12
CA GLU A 182 -5.72 20.74 -15.35
C GLU A 182 -6.41 19.90 -14.24
N PHE A 183 -7.19 20.50 -13.35
CA PHE A 183 -8.08 19.75 -12.46
C PHE A 183 -9.46 20.39 -12.39
N ILE A 184 -10.51 19.59 -12.66
CA ILE A 184 -11.91 19.94 -12.37
C ILE A 184 -12.17 19.46 -10.93
N CYS A 185 -12.28 20.39 -9.99
CA CYS A 185 -12.78 20.13 -8.64
C CYS A 185 -14.23 20.62 -8.56
N LEU A 186 -15.17 19.73 -8.23
CA LEU A 186 -16.45 20.13 -7.66
C LEU A 186 -16.19 20.55 -6.22
N ILE A 187 -16.29 21.85 -5.94
CA ILE A 187 -16.20 22.43 -4.59
C ILE A 187 -17.62 22.83 -4.19
N TYR A 188 -18.08 22.35 -3.03
CA TYR A 188 -19.19 22.96 -2.30
C TYR A 188 -18.68 24.16 -1.49
#